data_AF-A0AB74V308-F1
#
_entry.id   AF-A0AB74V308-F1
#
_cell.length_a   1.000
_cell.length_b   1.000
_cell.length_c   1.000
_cell.angle_alpha   90.00
_cell.angle_beta   90.00
_cell.angle_gamma   90.00
#
_symmetry.space_group_name_H-M   'P 1'
#
loop_
_entity.id
_entity.type
_entity.pdbx_description
1 polymer ?
#
loop_
_entity_poly.entity_id
_entity_poly.type
_entity_poly.pdbx_seq_one_letter_code
_entity_poly.pdbx_strand_id
1 'polypeptide(L)'
;MSRNLRYFVLVPLSVAAFYVLFVLPDVDLGWPGGLAVLGGAWLVWYLLWATLQESAAMAARDESVAPVSPGEQRAWIGLVFTAAIGAYYLLRGSQMVAADGSMAPEASAIGRHIGMLVVGWLVVMQLLRHRWRDTVEQDERDRQIEARACGWARVGLSVFVIGLAVMFAFSPLERLAWARPMAVANLLIVGLMASCLLEYLATGMAYWHDRRSA
;
A
#
# COMPACT_ATOMS: atom_id res chain seq x y z
N MET A 1 26.58 14.90 -6.69
CA MET A 1 26.03 13.74 -5.95
C MET A 1 25.67 12.67 -6.97
N SER A 2 26.23 11.46 -6.87
CA SER A 2 25.95 10.39 -7.83
C SER A 2 24.48 9.95 -7.74
N ARG A 3 23.91 9.46 -8.85
CA ARG A 3 22.50 9.02 -8.92
C ARG A 3 22.14 8.00 -7.84
N ASN A 4 23.02 7.02 -7.64
CA ASN A 4 22.85 5.99 -6.62
C ASN A 4 22.83 6.60 -5.21
N LEU A 5 23.64 7.63 -4.97
CA LEU A 5 23.65 8.36 -3.70
C LEU A 5 22.37 9.18 -3.49
N ARG A 6 21.79 9.78 -4.54
CA ARG A 6 20.48 10.47 -4.46
C ARG A 6 19.37 9.51 -4.05
N TYR A 7 19.28 8.34 -4.67
CA TYR A 7 18.30 7.31 -4.29
C TYR A 7 18.53 6.78 -2.88
N PHE A 8 19.78 6.49 -2.53
CA PHE A 8 20.14 5.97 -1.21
C PHE A 8 19.78 6.94 -0.07
N VAL A 9 19.74 8.25 -0.34
CA VAL A 9 19.32 9.27 0.63
C VAL A 9 17.82 9.54 0.55
N LEU A 10 17.27 9.77 -0.63
CA LEU A 10 15.88 10.19 -0.78
C LEU A 10 14.89 9.08 -0.45
N VAL A 11 15.17 7.82 -0.78
CA VAL A 11 14.25 6.71 -0.46
C VAL A 11 14.02 6.57 1.06
N PRO A 12 15.05 6.42 1.91
CA PRO A 12 14.83 6.34 3.36
C PRO A 12 14.26 7.64 3.93
N LEU A 13 14.64 8.81 3.38
CA LEU A 13 14.07 10.08 3.80
C LEU A 13 12.58 10.18 3.46
N SER A 14 12.15 9.67 2.31
CA SER A 14 10.73 9.61 1.91
C SER A 14 9.94 8.62 2.76
N VAL A 15 10.55 7.50 3.17
CA VAL A 15 9.95 6.56 4.13
C VAL A 15 9.78 7.25 5.50
N ALA A 16 10.78 7.98 5.96
CA ALA A 16 10.70 8.77 7.20
C ALA A 16 9.64 9.88 7.09
N ALA A 17 9.60 10.60 5.96
CA ALA A 17 8.59 11.61 5.67
C ALA A 17 7.16 11.02 5.68
N PHE A 18 6.98 9.84 5.09
CA PHE A 18 5.71 9.12 5.12
C PHE A 18 5.32 8.70 6.54
N TYR A 19 6.27 8.15 7.30
CA TYR A 19 6.06 7.80 8.71
C TYR A 19 5.63 9.03 9.53
N VAL A 20 6.29 10.16 9.32
CA VAL A 20 5.96 11.41 9.99
C VAL A 20 4.57 11.94 9.59
N LEU A 21 4.24 11.92 8.29
CA LEU A 21 2.95 12.39 7.78
C LEU A 21 1.76 11.53 8.23
N PHE A 22 1.95 10.22 8.27
CA PHE A 22 0.83 9.26 8.35
C PHE A 22 0.85 8.37 9.59
N VAL A 23 1.97 8.23 10.28
CA VAL A 23 2.14 7.32 11.42
C VAL A 23 2.38 8.07 12.74
N LEU A 24 2.90 9.30 12.70
CA LEU A 24 3.33 10.06 13.86
C LEU A 24 2.58 11.41 14.11
N PRO A 25 1.24 11.51 14.07
CA PRO A 25 0.51 12.74 14.28
C PRO A 25 0.27 13.08 15.76
N ASP A 26 0.71 12.26 16.71
CA ASP A 26 0.52 12.51 18.15
C ASP A 26 1.67 13.31 18.79
N VAL A 27 2.57 13.90 17.99
CA VAL A 27 3.61 14.78 18.51
C VAL A 27 3.10 16.21 18.49
N ASP A 28 2.80 16.76 19.67
CA ASP A 28 2.36 18.15 19.82
C ASP A 28 3.56 19.10 19.65
N LEU A 29 3.90 19.38 18.39
CA LEU A 29 4.99 20.29 17.99
C LEU A 29 4.54 21.76 17.90
N GLY A 30 3.28 22.04 18.26
CA GLY A 30 2.60 23.30 17.95
C GLY A 30 2.37 23.49 16.44
N TRP A 31 1.55 24.49 16.09
CA TRP A 31 1.22 24.78 14.68
C TRP A 31 2.42 25.10 13.77
N PRO A 32 3.49 25.83 14.20
CA PRO A 32 4.62 26.11 13.31
C PRO A 32 5.53 24.90 13.13
N GLY A 33 5.72 24.09 14.16
CA GLY A 33 6.49 22.84 14.09
C GLY A 33 5.80 21.82 13.20
N GLY A 34 4.48 21.65 13.34
CA GLY A 34 3.67 20.79 12.48
C GLY A 34 3.77 21.20 11.00
N LEU A 35 3.63 22.49 10.68
CA LEU A 35 3.76 22.98 9.30
C LEU A 35 5.16 22.76 8.71
N ALA A 36 6.23 22.99 9.49
CA ALA A 36 7.59 22.76 9.03
C ALA A 36 7.85 21.28 8.72
N VAL A 37 7.34 20.40 9.57
CA VAL A 37 7.45 18.95 9.40
C VAL A 37 6.65 18.45 8.19
N LEU A 38 5.42 18.93 8.02
CA LEU A 38 4.57 18.63 6.86
C LEU A 38 5.23 19.13 5.56
N GLY A 39 5.71 20.37 5.55
CA GLY A 39 6.39 20.97 4.40
C GLY A 39 7.69 20.24 4.03
N GLY A 40 8.49 19.87 5.03
CA GLY A 40 9.69 19.06 4.84
C GLY A 40 9.38 17.68 4.27
N ALA A 41 8.36 17.00 4.80
CA ALA A 41 7.95 15.69 4.32
C ALA A 41 7.47 15.73 2.86
N TRP A 42 6.65 16.73 2.50
CA TRP A 42 6.22 16.98 1.13
C TRP A 42 7.37 17.32 0.19
N LEU A 43 8.33 18.14 0.64
CA LEU A 43 9.52 18.48 -0.15
C LEU A 43 10.35 17.24 -0.47
N VAL A 44 10.55 16.36 0.51
CA VAL A 44 11.29 15.11 0.32
C VAL A 44 10.58 14.19 -0.68
N TRP A 45 9.26 14.10 -0.60
CA TRP A 45 8.45 13.35 -1.55
C TRP A 45 8.54 13.93 -2.96
N TYR A 46 8.46 15.25 -3.09
CA TYR A 46 8.62 15.96 -4.36
C TYR A 46 10.01 15.74 -4.96
N LEU A 47 11.07 15.80 -4.16
CA LEU A 47 12.43 15.58 -4.63
C LEU A 47 12.64 14.13 -5.09
N LEU A 48 12.13 13.14 -4.36
CA LEU A 48 12.15 11.75 -4.81
C LEU A 48 11.40 11.60 -6.14
N TRP A 49 10.19 12.17 -6.23
CA TRP A 49 9.40 12.16 -7.47
C TRP A 49 10.14 12.80 -8.65
N ALA A 50 10.74 13.98 -8.47
CA ALA A 50 11.51 14.66 -9.51
C ALA A 50 12.71 13.83 -9.98
N THR A 51 13.43 13.18 -9.05
CA THR A 51 14.55 12.29 -9.42
C THR A 51 14.11 11.05 -10.19
N LEU A 52 12.94 10.50 -9.83
CA LEU A 52 12.32 9.41 -10.60
C LEU A 52 11.93 9.88 -12.00
N GLN A 53 11.41 11.10 -12.16
CA GLN A 53 11.08 11.65 -13.48
C GLN A 53 12.30 11.83 -14.37
N GLU A 54 13.39 12.38 -13.84
CA GLU A 54 14.67 12.49 -14.57
C GLU A 54 15.13 11.11 -15.07
N SER A 55 15.06 10.10 -14.21
CA SER A 55 15.47 8.75 -14.57
C SER A 55 14.57 8.09 -15.60
N ALA A 56 13.25 8.29 -15.51
CA ALA A 56 12.29 7.77 -16.48
C ALA A 56 12.46 8.44 -17.85
N ALA A 57 12.70 9.75 -17.88
CA ALA A 57 12.96 10.50 -19.11
C ALA A 57 14.28 10.07 -19.78
N MET A 58 15.29 9.69 -18.99
CA MET A 58 16.54 9.13 -19.52
C MET A 58 16.37 7.70 -20.03
N ALA A 59 15.65 6.84 -19.30
CA ALA A 59 15.37 5.47 -19.73
C ALA A 59 14.54 5.42 -21.02
N ALA A 60 13.62 6.38 -21.21
CA ALA A 60 12.86 6.51 -22.46
C ALA A 60 13.72 6.87 -23.69
N ARG A 61 14.96 7.33 -23.49
CA ARG A 61 15.94 7.60 -24.57
C ARG A 61 16.84 6.40 -24.87
N ASP A 62 16.77 5.36 -24.05
CA ASP A 62 17.54 4.14 -24.23
C ASP A 62 16.66 3.09 -24.91
N GLU A 63 16.82 2.96 -26.24
CA GLU A 63 16.04 2.03 -27.06
C GLU A 63 16.23 0.56 -26.66
N SER A 64 17.26 0.24 -25.87
CA SER A 64 17.55 -1.12 -25.40
C SER A 64 16.68 -1.58 -24.22
N VAL A 65 15.95 -0.67 -23.57
CA VAL A 65 15.14 -0.97 -22.38
C VAL A 65 13.65 -0.89 -22.72
N ALA A 66 12.97 -2.03 -22.72
CA ALA A 66 11.53 -2.07 -22.89
C ALA A 66 10.83 -1.22 -21.80
N PRO A 67 9.96 -0.25 -22.17
CA PRO A 67 9.34 0.65 -21.23
C PRO A 67 8.40 -0.09 -20.26
N VAL A 68 8.38 0.35 -19.00
CA VAL A 68 7.48 -0.20 -17.96
C VAL A 68 6.06 0.25 -18.22
N SER A 69 5.12 -0.69 -18.39
CA SER A 69 3.71 -0.37 -18.65
C SER A 69 3.06 0.37 -17.48
N PRO A 70 2.06 1.24 -17.71
CA PRO A 70 1.30 1.88 -16.63
C PRO A 70 0.66 0.87 -15.67
N GLY A 71 0.18 -0.28 -16.19
CA GLY A 71 -0.37 -1.37 -15.40
C GLY A 71 0.65 -1.98 -14.44
N GLU A 72 1.88 -2.20 -14.91
CA GLU A 72 2.98 -2.69 -14.07
C GLU A 72 3.35 -1.69 -12.95
N GLN A 73 3.45 -0.40 -13.30
CA GLN A 73 3.74 0.65 -12.30
C GLN A 73 2.65 0.71 -11.23
N ARG A 74 1.37 0.68 -11.64
CA ARG A 74 0.23 0.67 -10.72
C ARG A 74 0.28 -0.54 -9.78
N ALA A 75 0.60 -1.72 -10.31
CA ALA A 75 0.67 -2.94 -9.52
C ALA A 75 1.77 -2.87 -8.45
N TRP A 76 2.99 -2.45 -8.81
CA TRP A 76 4.08 -2.33 -7.84
C TRP A 76 3.82 -1.23 -6.79
N ILE A 77 3.27 -0.09 -7.21
CA ILE A 77 2.92 1.00 -6.29
C ILE A 77 1.81 0.54 -5.32
N GLY A 78 0.79 -0.17 -5.83
CA GLY A 78 -0.26 -0.78 -5.02
C GLY A 78 0.30 -1.78 -4.02
N LEU A 79 1.19 -2.67 -4.46
CA LEU A 79 1.85 -3.66 -3.60
C LEU A 79 2.58 -3.00 -2.43
N VAL A 80 3.46 -2.03 -2.73
CA VAL A 80 4.27 -1.35 -1.70
C VAL A 80 3.37 -0.59 -0.73
N PHE A 81 2.33 0.09 -1.24
CA PHE A 81 1.41 0.85 -0.41
C PHE A 81 0.57 -0.05 0.51
N THR A 82 -0.03 -1.11 -0.03
CA THR A 82 -0.78 -2.10 0.77
C THR A 82 0.13 -2.80 1.78
N ALA A 83 1.38 -3.08 1.43
CA ALA A 83 2.35 -3.67 2.35
C ALA A 83 2.71 -2.72 3.49
N ALA A 84 2.86 -1.42 3.20
CA ALA A 84 3.11 -0.40 4.22
C ALA A 84 1.94 -0.27 5.20
N ILE A 85 0.70 -0.25 4.71
CA ILE A 85 -0.48 -0.27 5.58
C ILE A 85 -0.50 -1.57 6.39
N GLY A 86 -0.19 -2.72 5.77
CA GLY A 86 -0.15 -4.02 6.44
C GLY A 86 0.86 -4.06 7.57
N ALA A 87 2.06 -3.57 7.33
CA ALA A 87 3.10 -3.44 8.34
C ALA A 87 2.67 -2.51 9.49
N TYR A 88 2.08 -1.35 9.18
CA TYR A 88 1.54 -0.44 10.20
C TYR A 88 0.46 -1.11 11.04
N TYR A 89 -0.46 -1.83 10.40
CA TYR A 89 -1.54 -2.55 11.05
C TYR A 89 -1.02 -3.66 11.97
N LEU A 90 -0.01 -4.42 11.53
CA LEU A 90 0.63 -5.47 12.34
C LEU A 90 1.38 -4.88 13.54
N LEU A 91 2.12 -3.78 13.35
CA LEU A 91 2.85 -3.11 14.42
C LEU A 91 1.93 -2.51 15.49
N ARG A 92 0.70 -2.13 15.11
CA ARG A 92 -0.32 -1.56 16.01
C ARG A 92 -1.43 -2.55 16.40
N GLY A 93 -1.33 -3.81 15.96
CA GLY A 93 -2.38 -4.81 16.12
C GLY A 93 -2.73 -5.12 17.59
N SER A 94 -1.74 -5.09 18.48
CA SER A 94 -1.96 -5.28 19.93
C SER A 94 -2.82 -4.18 20.55
N GLN A 95 -2.70 -2.93 20.05
CA GLN A 95 -3.49 -1.78 20.51
C GLN A 95 -4.93 -1.86 19.97
N MET A 96 -5.12 -2.39 18.76
CA MET A 96 -6.44 -2.57 18.15
C MET A 96 -7.25 -3.73 18.78
N VAL A 97 -6.58 -4.78 19.25
CA VAL A 97 -7.22 -5.90 19.95
C VAL A 97 -7.55 -5.55 21.41
N ALA A 98 -6.76 -4.67 22.04
CA ALA A 98 -7.01 -4.19 23.40
C ALA A 98 -8.17 -3.19 23.50
N ALA A 99 -8.55 -2.54 22.39
CA ALA A 99 -9.72 -1.68 22.32
C ALA A 99 -11.02 -2.52 22.32
N ASP A 100 -11.51 -2.84 23.51
CA ASP A 100 -12.67 -3.70 23.79
C ASP A 100 -14.02 -3.08 23.39
N GLY A 101 -14.19 -2.70 22.13
CA GLY A 101 -15.46 -2.20 21.58
C GLY A 101 -15.94 -0.86 22.16
N SER A 102 -15.29 -0.33 23.20
CA SER A 102 -15.39 1.08 23.53
C SER A 102 -14.71 1.86 22.40
N MET A 103 -15.28 2.99 22.03
CA MET A 103 -14.63 4.01 21.19
C MET A 103 -13.42 4.58 21.97
N ALA A 104 -12.43 3.74 22.26
CA ALA A 104 -11.20 4.14 22.88
C ALA A 104 -10.54 5.16 21.93
N PRO A 105 -10.10 6.32 22.44
CA PRO A 105 -9.48 7.37 21.61
C PRO A 105 -8.37 6.83 20.71
N GLU A 106 -7.64 5.82 21.19
CA GLU A 106 -6.57 5.13 20.48
C GLU A 106 -7.06 4.35 19.24
N ALA A 107 -8.18 3.63 19.34
CA ALA A 107 -8.77 2.92 18.19
C ALA A 107 -9.33 3.90 17.14
N SER A 108 -9.94 5.00 17.59
CA SER A 108 -10.39 6.09 16.72
C SER A 108 -9.21 6.80 16.04
N ALA A 109 -8.07 6.96 16.73
CA ALA A 109 -6.87 7.52 16.14
C ALA A 109 -6.36 6.62 15.01
N ILE A 110 -6.22 5.31 15.25
CA ILE A 110 -5.78 4.33 14.24
C ILE A 110 -6.71 4.35 13.01
N GLY A 111 -8.03 4.39 13.22
CA GLY A 111 -9.00 4.53 12.13
C GLY A 111 -8.80 5.81 11.31
N ARG A 112 -8.56 6.95 11.98
CA ARG A 112 -8.26 8.24 11.34
C ARG A 112 -6.96 8.18 10.52
N HIS A 113 -5.94 7.51 11.02
CA HIS A 113 -4.68 7.30 10.31
C HIS A 113 -4.84 6.48 9.04
N ILE A 114 -5.56 5.36 9.14
CA ILE A 114 -5.88 4.51 7.98
C ILE A 114 -6.72 5.31 6.98
N GLY A 115 -7.70 6.08 7.45
CA GLY A 115 -8.49 6.98 6.60
C GLY A 115 -7.64 8.00 5.86
N MET A 116 -6.70 8.68 6.55
CA MET A 116 -5.77 9.61 5.91
C MET A 116 -4.85 8.93 4.90
N LEU A 117 -4.38 7.71 5.19
CA LEU A 117 -3.60 6.91 4.25
C LEU A 117 -4.40 6.60 2.98
N VAL A 118 -5.66 6.17 3.12
CA VAL A 118 -6.56 5.92 1.98
C VAL A 118 -6.82 7.20 1.19
N VAL A 119 -7.02 8.36 1.84
CA VAL A 119 -7.16 9.64 1.14
C VAL A 119 -5.88 10.00 0.39
N GLY A 120 -4.72 9.88 1.04
CA GLY A 120 -3.42 10.11 0.39
C GLY A 120 -3.22 9.20 -0.82
N TRP A 121 -3.62 7.94 -0.71
CA TRP A 121 -3.63 6.98 -1.82
C TRP A 121 -4.51 7.42 -2.98
N LEU A 122 -5.74 7.86 -2.71
CA LEU A 122 -6.66 8.34 -3.74
C LEU A 122 -6.07 9.54 -4.50
N VAL A 123 -5.43 10.47 -3.79
CA VAL A 123 -4.75 11.63 -4.38
C VAL A 123 -3.58 11.17 -5.26
N VAL A 124 -2.71 10.29 -4.77
CA VAL A 124 -1.58 9.73 -5.54
C VAL A 124 -2.09 9.03 -6.79
N MET A 125 -3.12 8.20 -6.66
CA MET A 125 -3.71 7.46 -7.77
C MET A 125 -4.38 8.40 -8.79
N GLN A 126 -4.94 9.52 -8.34
CA GLN A 126 -5.52 10.53 -9.22
C GLN A 126 -4.42 11.29 -10.00
N LEU A 127 -3.31 11.63 -9.37
CA LEU A 127 -2.15 12.24 -10.03
C LEU A 127 -1.52 11.29 -11.06
N LEU A 128 -1.35 10.01 -10.70
CA LEU A 128 -0.84 8.98 -11.61
C LEU A 128 -1.78 8.76 -12.81
N ARG A 129 -3.09 8.74 -12.58
CA ARG A 129 -4.09 8.64 -13.66
C ARG A 129 -4.04 9.82 -14.60
N HIS A 130 -3.81 11.03 -14.07
CA HIS A 130 -3.62 12.22 -14.90
C HIS A 130 -2.35 12.11 -15.77
N ARG A 131 -1.26 11.55 -15.21
CA ARG A 131 -0.02 11.27 -15.95
C ARG A 131 -0.21 10.24 -17.08
N TRP A 132 -1.06 9.23 -16.89
CA TRP A 132 -1.26 8.16 -17.87
C TRP A 132 -2.37 8.43 -18.87
N ARG A 133 -3.01 9.61 -18.81
CA ARG A 133 -4.21 9.94 -19.60
C ARG A 133 -4.00 9.90 -21.13
N ASP A 134 -2.77 10.12 -21.57
CA ASP A 134 -2.39 10.10 -22.99
C ASP A 134 -1.83 8.74 -23.46
N THR A 135 -1.75 7.75 -22.56
CA THR A 135 -1.30 6.39 -22.89
C THR A 135 -2.53 5.51 -23.11
N VAL A 136 -2.55 4.69 -24.17
CA VAL A 136 -3.69 3.85 -24.56
C VAL A 136 -4.26 3.11 -23.34
N GLU A 137 -5.49 3.44 -22.97
CA GLU A 137 -6.22 2.86 -21.84
C GLU A 137 -6.59 1.40 -22.17
N GLN A 138 -5.89 0.46 -21.53
CA GLN A 138 -6.18 -0.98 -21.44
C GLN A 138 -6.27 -1.72 -22.78
N ASP A 139 -5.19 -2.40 -23.15
CA ASP A 139 -5.22 -3.44 -24.19
C ASP A 139 -5.99 -4.68 -23.68
N GLU A 140 -6.48 -5.52 -24.58
CA GLU A 140 -7.16 -6.78 -24.24
C GLU A 140 -6.27 -7.70 -23.39
N ARG A 141 -4.94 -7.59 -23.58
CA ARG A 141 -3.92 -8.23 -22.74
C ARG A 141 -3.98 -7.78 -21.29
N ASP A 142 -4.13 -6.48 -21.03
CA ASP A 142 -4.16 -5.92 -19.68
C ASP A 142 -5.39 -6.44 -18.91
N ARG A 143 -6.54 -6.52 -19.58
CA ARG A 143 -7.77 -7.08 -19.01
C ARG A 143 -7.61 -8.54 -18.61
N GLN A 144 -6.90 -9.34 -19.40
CA GLN A 144 -6.65 -10.75 -19.07
C GLN A 144 -5.73 -10.90 -17.84
N ILE A 145 -4.70 -10.07 -17.72
CA ILE A 145 -3.81 -10.06 -16.56
C ILE A 145 -4.60 -9.68 -15.30
N GLU A 146 -5.39 -8.61 -15.37
CA GLU A 146 -6.21 -8.13 -14.26
C GLU A 146 -7.27 -9.18 -13.85
N ALA A 147 -7.94 -9.81 -14.82
CA ALA A 147 -8.92 -10.86 -14.55
C ALA A 147 -8.29 -12.08 -13.86
N ARG A 148 -7.10 -12.51 -14.29
CA ARG A 148 -6.37 -13.61 -13.64
C ARG A 148 -5.96 -13.23 -12.21
N ALA A 149 -5.37 -12.04 -12.02
CA ALA A 149 -4.96 -11.56 -10.72
C ALA A 149 -6.14 -11.43 -9.74
N CYS A 150 -7.27 -10.88 -10.21
CA CYS A 150 -8.52 -10.81 -9.45
C CYS A 150 -9.04 -12.22 -9.09
N GLY A 151 -8.89 -13.19 -9.99
CA GLY A 151 -9.19 -14.60 -9.73
C GLY A 151 -8.37 -15.17 -8.55
N TRP A 152 -7.05 -14.96 -8.56
CA TRP A 152 -6.14 -15.37 -7.48
C TRP A 152 -6.49 -14.70 -6.15
N ALA A 153 -6.75 -13.40 -6.16
CA ALA A 153 -7.13 -12.63 -4.98
C ALA A 153 -8.44 -13.16 -4.37
N ARG A 154 -9.44 -13.42 -5.23
CA ARG A 154 -10.74 -13.95 -4.82
C ARG A 154 -10.62 -15.35 -4.22
N VAL A 155 -9.87 -16.25 -4.87
CA VAL A 155 -9.62 -17.60 -4.35
C VAL A 155 -8.90 -17.54 -3.00
N GLY A 156 -7.85 -16.71 -2.89
CA GLY A 156 -7.12 -16.52 -1.63
C GLY A 156 -8.02 -16.01 -0.50
N LEU A 157 -8.85 -15.00 -0.78
CA LEU A 157 -9.81 -14.47 0.19
C LEU A 157 -10.86 -15.51 0.58
N SER A 158 -11.41 -16.26 -0.39
CA SER A 158 -12.38 -17.32 -0.12
C SER A 158 -11.79 -18.42 0.74
N VAL A 159 -10.58 -18.91 0.43
CA VAL A 159 -9.89 -19.93 1.24
C VAL A 159 -9.63 -19.42 2.65
N PHE A 160 -9.22 -18.15 2.80
CA PHE A 160 -9.02 -17.53 4.11
C PHE A 160 -10.31 -17.49 4.94
N VAL A 161 -11.40 -16.98 4.36
CA VAL A 161 -12.71 -16.89 5.06
C VAL A 161 -13.27 -18.26 5.40
N ILE A 162 -13.17 -19.23 4.48
CA ILE A 162 -13.58 -20.63 4.75
C ILE A 162 -12.71 -21.24 5.85
N GLY A 163 -11.40 -21.02 5.84
CA GLY A 163 -10.49 -21.47 6.88
C GLY A 163 -10.88 -20.94 8.27
N LEU A 164 -11.31 -19.68 8.35
CA LEU A 164 -11.83 -19.11 9.60
C LEU A 164 -13.15 -19.72 10.02
N ALA A 165 -14.08 -19.91 9.09
CA ALA A 165 -15.37 -20.55 9.38
C ALA A 165 -15.17 -21.98 9.90
N VAL A 166 -14.27 -22.74 9.27
CA VAL A 166 -13.88 -24.10 9.72
C VAL A 166 -13.21 -24.03 11.09
N MET A 167 -12.25 -23.13 11.30
CA MET A 167 -11.60 -22.95 12.60
C MET A 167 -12.62 -22.64 13.71
N PHE A 168 -13.58 -21.74 13.45
CA PHE A 168 -14.64 -21.42 14.40
C PHE A 168 -15.62 -22.58 14.63
N ALA A 169 -15.93 -23.37 13.59
CA ALA A 169 -16.84 -24.50 13.71
C ALA A 169 -16.25 -25.66 14.55
N PHE A 170 -14.94 -25.87 14.52
CA PHE A 170 -14.28 -27.01 15.16
C PHE A 170 -13.44 -26.66 16.40
N SER A 171 -13.31 -25.38 16.77
CA SER A 171 -12.53 -24.97 17.95
C SER A 171 -13.40 -24.99 19.22
N PRO A 172 -12.91 -25.54 20.34
CA PRO A 172 -13.61 -25.47 21.62
C PRO A 172 -13.73 -24.01 22.09
N LEU A 173 -14.83 -23.69 22.78
CA LEU A 173 -15.18 -22.33 23.24
C LEU A 173 -14.07 -21.70 24.11
N GLU A 174 -13.39 -22.50 24.91
CA GLU A 174 -12.26 -22.06 25.75
C GLU A 174 -11.11 -21.46 24.92
N ARG A 175 -10.88 -22.00 23.71
CA ARG A 175 -9.86 -21.49 22.77
C ARG A 175 -10.34 -20.29 21.96
N LEU A 176 -11.63 -19.96 22.01
CA LEU A 176 -12.26 -18.85 21.28
C LEU A 176 -12.42 -17.58 22.14
N ALA A 177 -11.90 -17.57 23.38
CA ALA A 177 -11.99 -16.41 24.28
C ALA A 177 -11.37 -15.12 23.69
N TRP A 178 -10.44 -15.25 22.75
CA TRP A 178 -9.82 -14.12 22.04
C TRP A 178 -10.68 -13.58 20.88
N ALA A 179 -11.65 -14.36 20.37
CA ALA A 179 -12.42 -14.07 19.17
C ALA A 179 -13.56 -13.06 19.43
N ARG A 180 -13.22 -11.94 20.08
CA ARG A 180 -14.13 -10.80 20.28
C ARG A 180 -14.45 -10.16 18.93
N PRO A 181 -15.63 -9.51 18.76
CA PRO A 181 -16.04 -8.93 17.47
C PRO A 181 -14.98 -8.03 16.81
N MET A 182 -14.27 -7.22 17.60
CA MET A 182 -13.19 -6.36 17.10
C MET A 182 -11.98 -7.17 16.60
N ALA A 183 -11.58 -8.21 17.33
CA ALA A 183 -10.49 -9.09 16.91
C ALA A 183 -10.83 -9.82 15.60
N VAL A 184 -12.08 -10.29 15.46
CA VAL A 184 -12.57 -10.92 14.22
C VAL A 184 -12.61 -9.92 13.06
N ALA A 185 -13.11 -8.70 13.28
CA ALA A 185 -13.13 -7.64 12.28
C ALA A 185 -11.71 -7.29 11.79
N ASN A 186 -10.76 -7.13 12.72
CA ASN A 186 -9.36 -6.86 12.39
C ASN A 186 -8.74 -8.02 11.58
N LEU A 187 -9.08 -9.25 11.92
CA LEU A 187 -8.59 -10.44 11.23
C LEU A 187 -9.17 -10.54 9.80
N LEU A 188 -10.42 -10.15 9.59
CA LEU A 188 -11.01 -10.02 8.25
C LEU A 188 -10.36 -8.90 7.43
N ILE A 189 -10.03 -7.76 8.05
CA ILE A 189 -9.28 -6.67 7.40
C ILE A 189 -7.91 -7.17 6.94
N VAL A 190 -7.19 -7.91 7.79
CA VAL A 190 -5.90 -8.53 7.41
C VAL A 190 -6.06 -9.49 6.25
N GLY A 191 -7.12 -10.32 6.24
CA GLY A 191 -7.44 -11.20 5.11
C GLY A 191 -7.69 -10.44 3.81
N LEU A 192 -8.45 -9.35 3.88
CA LEU A 192 -8.71 -8.47 2.74
C LEU A 192 -7.40 -7.85 2.22
N MET A 193 -6.56 -7.32 3.12
CA MET A 193 -5.27 -6.74 2.75
C MET A 193 -4.33 -7.77 2.12
N ALA A 194 -4.30 -9.00 2.65
CA ALA A 194 -3.54 -10.10 2.06
C ALA A 194 -4.03 -10.43 0.65
N SER A 195 -5.35 -10.41 0.41
CA SER A 195 -5.90 -10.62 -0.94
C SER A 195 -5.49 -9.52 -1.92
N CYS A 196 -5.49 -8.25 -1.49
CA CYS A 196 -5.00 -7.13 -2.30
C CYS A 196 -3.50 -7.26 -2.60
N LEU A 197 -2.69 -7.68 -1.62
CA LEU A 197 -1.26 -7.93 -1.83
C LEU A 197 -1.03 -9.01 -2.89
N LEU A 198 -1.78 -10.11 -2.82
CA LEU A 198 -1.72 -11.19 -3.81
C LEU A 198 -2.11 -10.70 -5.20
N GLU A 199 -3.16 -9.88 -5.32
CA GLU A 199 -3.59 -9.29 -6.59
C GLU A 199 -2.49 -8.43 -7.22
N TYR A 200 -1.94 -7.49 -6.45
CA TYR A 200 -0.89 -6.59 -6.93
C TYR A 200 0.40 -7.32 -7.25
N LEU A 201 0.77 -8.31 -6.45
CA LEU A 201 1.95 -9.14 -6.70
C LEU A 201 1.77 -9.96 -7.98
N ALA A 202 0.64 -10.63 -8.15
CA ALA A 202 0.35 -11.42 -9.35
C ALA A 202 0.35 -10.56 -10.61
N THR A 203 -0.25 -9.37 -10.55
CA THR A 203 -0.30 -8.41 -11.65
C THR A 203 1.10 -7.92 -12.02
N GLY A 204 1.88 -7.48 -11.02
CA GLY A 204 3.24 -6.98 -11.22
C GLY A 204 4.18 -8.05 -11.77
N MET A 205 4.09 -9.28 -11.25
CA MET A 205 4.89 -10.40 -11.74
C MET A 205 4.54 -10.78 -13.19
N ALA A 206 3.25 -10.77 -13.57
CA ALA A 206 2.83 -11.06 -14.93
C ALA A 206 3.43 -10.05 -15.92
N TYR A 207 3.30 -8.74 -15.64
CA TYR A 207 3.90 -7.70 -16.48
C TYR A 207 5.44 -7.79 -16.53
N TRP A 208 6.07 -8.07 -15.39
CA TRP A 208 7.52 -8.18 -15.32
C TRP A 208 8.06 -9.37 -16.12
N HIS A 209 7.37 -10.52 -16.05
CA HIS A 209 7.72 -11.70 -16.82
C HIS A 209 7.53 -11.46 -18.32
N ASP A 210 6.42 -10.83 -18.69
CA ASP A 210 6.10 -10.44 -20.06
C ASP A 210 7.15 -9.48 -20.64
N ARG A 211 7.60 -8.49 -19.88
CA ARG A 211 8.65 -7.56 -20.31
C ARG A 211 10.02 -8.24 -20.47
N ARG A 212 10.32 -9.26 -19.67
CA ARG A 212 11.59 -10.01 -19.77
C ARG A 212 11.62 -11.03 -20.90
N SER A 213 10.45 -11.44 -21.37
CA SER A 213 10.29 -12.46 -22.40
C SER A 213 10.09 -11.86 -23.79
N ALA A 214 9.92 -10.53 -23.87
CA ALA A 214 9.88 -9.73 -25.10
C ALA A 214 11.30 -9.23 -25.45
#